data_AF-H1XWX8-F1
#
_entry.id   AF-H1XWX8-F1
#
_cell.length_a   1.000
_cell.length_b   1.000
_cell.length_c   1.000
_cell.angle_alpha   90.00
_cell.angle_beta   90.00
_cell.angle_gamma   90.00
#
_symmetry.space_group_name_H-M   'P 1'
#
loop_
_entity.id
_entity.type
_entity.pdbx_description
1 polymer ?
#
loop_
_entity_poly.entity_id
_entity_poly.type
_entity_poly.pdbx_seq_one_letter_code
_entity_poly.pdbx_strand_id
1 'polypeptide(L)'
;MFKNYYLFSELLKEIQPAISGQKITSAFTYRKDEVVLELGNDQFILIGIAANEPYLLLKAAHNISQARYALFEKLYGQTIRNAGLLNFDKHLFIETESYRLEAIFFPPHNNVFLLSADRQILKAFKDKTEYPAKLPETQEKLDLRAIEASLLNDLIVKNPTLKVRGFLQNHFAALNKVMLNEILFRTQLDPERPLSELNEEQKERLITVLLKIKEELTAGKAYLYFDKNADLIRWISLIRLEQFQESYDFKEYDSINQALGVFYYEKRVRQEFEKLKALCKTALQKRLRFLNSSLERLKEHADLRKRKTEAELKGNLLLTFKNDIPPGAREVELANIFSERQEKIKIKLNPSKSVVENAQRYFNKFKNVQHNQQALQIKMDTYRREMEEIDQLLKQLEQIRTLQRLKSFSDRLREMKLIQDGSASNKKAAPENLKYVFNRLIVDGKWEVYIGRDGKTNDLLTFHFANKWDIWLHAQGVSGAHVIIRVPNRNQNPPAHIIEQAARIAAAHSKARTSSTVPVIYTQVRYVSRIRKAPPGTVKFQNEKVLFVTPMNLN
;
A
#
# COMPACT_ATOMS: atom_id res chain seq x y z
N MET A 1 -18.05 20.90 -4.08
CA MET A 1 -19.35 21.13 -3.43
C MET A 1 -19.31 20.95 -1.91
N PHE A 2 -18.46 20.08 -1.33
CA PHE A 2 -18.36 19.96 0.14
C PHE A 2 -17.77 21.20 0.84
N LYS A 3 -16.95 22.00 0.14
CA LYS A 3 -16.58 23.35 0.58
C LYS A 3 -17.65 24.31 0.10
N ASN A 4 -18.64 24.48 0.93
CA ASN A 4 -19.68 25.45 0.72
C ASN A 4 -19.97 26.10 2.06
N TYR A 5 -19.79 27.41 2.14
CA TYR A 5 -20.26 28.26 3.21
C TYR A 5 -21.57 27.81 3.82
N TYR A 6 -22.58 27.65 2.98
CA TYR A 6 -23.93 27.40 3.41
C TYR A 6 -24.00 26.08 4.18
N LEU A 7 -23.29 25.05 3.70
CA LEU A 7 -23.25 23.74 4.33
C LEU A 7 -22.61 23.78 5.73
N PHE A 8 -21.46 24.45 5.88
CA PHE A 8 -20.82 24.59 7.20
C PHE A 8 -21.59 25.52 8.13
N SER A 9 -22.17 26.60 7.59
CA SER A 9 -22.91 27.59 8.37
C SER A 9 -24.21 27.00 8.92
N GLU A 10 -24.97 26.28 8.09
CA GLU A 10 -26.19 25.60 8.52
C GLU A 10 -25.89 24.40 9.42
N LEU A 11 -24.81 23.64 9.17
CA LEU A 11 -24.34 22.64 10.12
C LEU A 11 -24.06 23.25 11.49
N LEU A 12 -23.36 24.39 11.55
CA LEU A 12 -23.06 25.04 12.82
C LEU A 12 -24.34 25.47 13.53
N LYS A 13 -25.29 26.08 12.82
CA LYS A 13 -26.61 26.41 13.39
C LYS A 13 -27.31 25.17 13.96
N GLU A 14 -27.27 24.04 13.24
CA GLU A 14 -27.87 22.78 13.68
C GLU A 14 -27.22 22.24 14.97
N ILE A 15 -25.88 22.24 15.06
CA ILE A 15 -25.17 21.65 16.21
C ILE A 15 -25.00 22.62 17.38
N GLN A 16 -25.16 23.93 17.17
CA GLN A 16 -24.91 24.97 18.17
C GLN A 16 -25.69 24.77 19.47
N PRO A 17 -26.99 24.42 19.47
CA PRO A 17 -27.73 24.11 20.69
C PRO A 17 -27.17 22.93 21.49
N ALA A 18 -26.55 21.96 20.81
CA ALA A 18 -25.98 20.77 21.45
C ALA A 18 -24.60 21.02 22.07
N ILE A 19 -23.82 21.97 21.52
CA ILE A 19 -22.45 22.25 21.98
C ILE A 19 -22.34 23.46 22.92
N SER A 20 -23.25 24.43 22.81
CA SER A 20 -23.23 25.65 23.64
C SER A 20 -23.50 25.28 25.10
N GLY A 21 -22.69 25.79 26.02
CA GLY A 21 -22.79 25.46 27.44
C GLY A 21 -22.15 24.12 27.83
N GLN A 22 -21.66 23.32 26.87
CA GLN A 22 -20.94 22.10 27.18
C GLN A 22 -19.49 22.38 27.59
N LYS A 23 -18.99 21.61 28.55
CA LYS A 23 -17.59 21.63 28.94
C LYS A 23 -16.75 20.75 28.03
N ILE A 24 -15.58 21.22 27.62
CA ILE A 24 -14.60 20.40 26.90
C ILE A 24 -13.87 19.54 27.94
N THR A 25 -14.02 18.23 27.89
CA THR A 25 -13.38 17.30 28.84
C THR A 25 -11.99 16.89 28.37
N SER A 26 -11.80 16.74 27.06
CA SER A 26 -10.51 16.46 26.46
C SER A 26 -10.41 16.98 25.03
N ALA A 27 -9.18 17.17 24.55
CA ALA A 27 -8.90 17.48 23.16
C ALA A 27 -7.70 16.65 22.71
N PHE A 28 -7.83 15.97 21.58
CA PHE A 28 -6.81 15.02 21.12
C PHE A 28 -6.82 14.83 19.60
N THR A 29 -5.80 14.15 19.11
CA THR A 29 -5.75 13.64 17.74
C THR A 29 -5.39 12.17 17.73
N TYR A 30 -5.92 11.45 16.74
CA TYR A 30 -5.59 10.05 16.44
C TYR A 30 -5.28 9.86 14.94
N ARG A 31 -5.40 10.93 14.13
CA ARG A 31 -5.18 10.93 12.69
C ARG A 31 -4.50 12.21 12.27
N LYS A 32 -3.73 12.11 11.20
CA LYS A 32 -3.17 13.29 10.54
C LYS A 32 -4.30 14.23 10.10
N ASP A 33 -4.12 15.53 10.33
CA ASP A 33 -5.04 16.58 9.90
C ASP A 33 -6.44 16.55 10.55
N GLU A 34 -6.61 15.91 11.71
CA GLU A 34 -7.88 15.89 12.46
C GLU A 34 -7.67 16.23 13.94
N VAL A 35 -8.50 17.12 14.48
CA VAL A 35 -8.59 17.44 15.91
C VAL A 35 -9.97 16.99 16.41
N VAL A 36 -9.99 16.37 17.59
CA VAL A 36 -11.21 15.94 18.27
C VAL A 36 -11.32 16.67 19.59
N LEU A 37 -12.50 17.23 19.86
CA LEU A 37 -12.89 17.74 21.17
C LEU A 37 -13.95 16.83 21.76
N GLU A 38 -13.72 16.33 22.96
CA GLU A 38 -14.70 15.57 23.74
C GLU A 38 -15.44 16.54 24.66
N LEU A 39 -16.77 16.40 24.70
CA LEU A 39 -17.67 17.23 25.47
C LEU A 39 -18.19 16.48 26.69
N GLY A 40 -18.64 17.21 27.71
CA GLY A 40 -19.16 16.65 28.96
C GLY A 40 -20.45 15.84 28.82
N ASN A 41 -21.11 15.87 27.67
CA ASN A 41 -22.30 15.09 27.33
C ASN A 41 -21.98 13.85 26.46
N ASP A 42 -20.74 13.37 26.50
CA ASP A 42 -20.21 12.24 25.71
C ASP A 42 -20.29 12.43 24.18
N GLN A 43 -20.44 13.68 23.73
CA GLN A 43 -20.37 14.01 22.31
C GLN A 43 -18.96 14.46 21.91
N PHE A 44 -18.65 14.28 20.63
CA PHE A 44 -17.35 14.58 20.05
C PHE A 44 -17.49 15.55 18.88
N ILE A 45 -16.80 16.68 18.94
CA ILE A 45 -16.62 17.59 17.80
C ILE A 45 -15.37 17.16 17.04
N LEU A 46 -15.54 16.75 15.80
CA LEU A 46 -14.45 16.35 14.91
C LEU A 46 -14.18 17.48 13.92
N ILE A 47 -12.94 17.96 13.87
CA ILE A 47 -12.49 19.04 12.99
C ILE A 47 -11.40 18.49 12.08
N GLY A 48 -11.73 18.25 10.82
CA GLY A 48 -10.78 17.92 9.77
C GLY A 48 -10.23 19.18 9.12
N ILE A 49 -8.91 19.33 9.07
CA ILE A 49 -8.22 20.49 8.47
C ILE A 49 -7.44 20.12 7.19
N ALA A 50 -7.69 18.94 6.62
CA ALA A 50 -7.09 18.56 5.36
C ALA A 50 -7.47 19.59 4.29
N ALA A 51 -6.47 20.18 3.62
CA ALA A 51 -6.67 21.27 2.68
C ALA A 51 -7.67 20.94 1.57
N ASN A 52 -7.68 19.70 1.10
CA ASN A 52 -8.61 19.24 0.09
C ASN A 52 -9.97 18.86 0.68
N GLU A 53 -10.09 18.56 1.96
CA GLU A 53 -11.28 17.95 2.58
C GLU A 53 -11.47 18.40 4.04
N PRO A 54 -11.71 19.70 4.29
CA PRO A 54 -12.07 20.14 5.61
C PRO A 54 -13.45 19.58 5.95
N TYR A 55 -13.66 19.26 7.23
CA TYR A 55 -14.96 18.83 7.73
C TYR A 55 -15.15 19.21 9.18
N LEU A 56 -16.43 19.34 9.55
CA LEU A 56 -16.89 19.48 10.92
C LEU A 56 -18.00 18.45 11.11
N LEU A 57 -17.97 17.72 12.24
CA LEU A 57 -19.02 16.76 12.61
C LEU A 57 -19.20 16.75 14.12
N LEU A 58 -20.44 16.56 14.57
CA LEU A 58 -20.77 16.22 15.96
C LEU A 58 -21.18 14.75 16.03
N LYS A 59 -20.59 13.96 16.93
CA LYS A 59 -20.92 12.54 17.10
C LYS A 59 -21.21 12.19 18.54
N ALA A 60 -22.28 11.43 18.80
CA ALA A 60 -22.61 10.91 20.14
C ALA A 60 -21.79 9.68 20.55
N ALA A 61 -21.18 8.99 19.59
CA ALA A 61 -20.28 7.89 19.84
C ALA A 61 -19.08 7.99 18.91
N HIS A 62 -17.88 7.92 19.49
CA HIS A 62 -16.64 7.92 18.73
C HIS A 62 -15.79 6.72 19.14
N ASN A 63 -15.55 5.80 18.19
CA ASN A 63 -14.64 4.68 18.41
C ASN A 63 -13.21 5.21 18.49
N ILE A 64 -12.75 5.52 19.69
CA ILE A 64 -11.41 6.00 19.97
C ILE A 64 -10.43 4.81 19.88
N SER A 65 -9.48 4.89 18.95
CA SER A 65 -8.33 3.98 18.90
C SER A 65 -7.39 4.26 20.08
N GLN A 66 -6.74 3.22 20.63
CA GLN A 66 -5.95 3.31 21.88
C GLN A 66 -4.77 4.31 21.87
N ALA A 67 -4.26 4.73 20.71
CA ALA A 67 -3.23 5.76 20.64
C ALA A 67 -3.86 7.14 20.42
N ARG A 68 -3.94 7.96 21.47
CA ARG A 68 -4.35 9.36 21.42
C ARG A 68 -3.18 10.28 21.79
N TYR A 69 -3.01 11.36 21.04
CA TYR A 69 -2.10 12.44 21.41
C TYR A 69 -2.92 13.59 21.97
N ALA A 70 -2.70 13.93 23.24
CA ALA A 70 -3.37 15.04 23.89
C ALA A 70 -2.97 16.37 23.23
N LEU A 71 -3.96 17.24 23.02
CA LEU A 71 -3.82 18.56 22.45
C LEU A 71 -4.50 19.59 23.36
N PHE A 72 -4.07 20.85 23.24
CA PHE A 72 -4.78 22.00 23.79
C PHE A 72 -5.30 21.86 25.24
N GLU A 73 -4.47 21.35 26.16
CA GLU A 73 -4.84 21.05 27.56
C GLU A 73 -5.51 22.22 28.31
N LYS A 74 -5.20 23.46 27.93
CA LYS A 74 -5.83 24.67 28.48
C LYS A 74 -7.35 24.76 28.22
N LEU A 75 -7.87 24.00 27.26
CA LEU A 75 -9.31 23.91 27.00
C LEU A 75 -10.04 23.00 27.99
N TYR A 76 -9.34 22.17 28.76
CA TYR A 76 -9.99 21.17 29.60
C TYR A 76 -10.76 21.85 30.73
N GLY A 77 -12.03 21.49 30.88
CA GLY A 77 -12.98 22.10 31.80
C GLY A 77 -13.60 23.42 31.32
N GLN A 78 -13.13 24.00 30.21
CA GLN A 78 -13.69 25.25 29.67
C GLN A 78 -15.07 25.01 29.05
N THR A 79 -16.00 25.93 29.31
CA THR A 79 -17.34 25.91 28.71
C THR A 79 -17.32 26.57 27.34
N ILE A 80 -17.91 25.92 26.35
CA ILE A 80 -18.12 26.50 25.02
C ILE A 80 -19.21 27.58 25.12
N ARG A 81 -18.87 28.82 24.77
CA ARG A 81 -19.82 29.94 24.71
C ARG A 81 -20.44 30.07 23.34
N ASN A 82 -19.64 29.92 22.29
CA ASN A 82 -20.06 30.15 20.93
C ASN A 82 -19.20 29.36 19.94
N ALA A 83 -19.74 29.07 18.77
CA ALA A 83 -18.99 28.56 17.64
C ALA A 83 -19.53 29.17 16.36
N GLY A 84 -18.66 29.44 15.39
CA GLY A 84 -19.08 30.13 14.17
C GLY A 84 -18.05 30.08 13.06
N LEU A 85 -18.40 30.67 11.92
CA LEU A 85 -17.50 30.85 10.79
C LEU A 85 -17.12 32.31 10.64
N LEU A 86 -15.88 32.53 10.22
CA LEU A 86 -15.40 33.78 9.67
C LEU A 86 -15.11 33.58 8.18
N ASN A 87 -15.38 34.60 7.38
CA ASN A 87 -15.02 34.67 5.95
C ASN A 87 -15.55 33.48 5.13
N PHE A 88 -16.85 33.19 5.26
CA PHE A 88 -17.64 32.35 4.37
C PHE A 88 -17.29 30.84 4.27
N ASP A 89 -16.46 30.24 5.13
CA ASP A 89 -16.21 28.77 5.27
C ASP A 89 -14.74 28.45 5.53
N LYS A 90 -13.87 29.45 5.44
CA LYS A 90 -12.43 29.25 5.48
C LYS A 90 -11.85 29.18 6.88
N HIS A 91 -12.63 29.62 7.86
CA HIS A 91 -12.16 29.84 9.23
C HIS A 91 -13.30 29.51 10.20
N LEU A 92 -13.18 28.41 10.93
CA LEU A 92 -14.05 28.01 12.02
C LEU A 92 -13.46 28.52 13.34
N PHE A 93 -14.30 29.05 14.23
CA PHE A 93 -13.90 29.33 15.61
C PHE A 93 -14.81 28.64 16.61
N ILE A 94 -14.25 28.26 17.75
CA ILE A 94 -14.95 27.81 18.95
C ILE A 94 -14.44 28.68 20.10
N GLU A 95 -15.33 29.46 20.68
CA GLU A 95 -15.04 30.39 21.75
C GLU A 95 -15.46 29.79 23.08
N THR A 96 -14.55 29.86 24.05
CA THR A 96 -14.77 29.43 25.42
C THR A 96 -14.72 30.62 26.36
N GLU A 97 -14.79 30.38 27.67
CA GLU A 97 -14.72 31.44 28.67
C GLU A 97 -13.39 32.21 28.64
N SER A 98 -12.26 31.50 28.47
CA SER A 98 -10.91 32.10 28.57
C SER A 98 -10.07 31.98 27.30
N TYR A 99 -10.49 31.15 26.34
CA TYR A 99 -9.71 30.83 25.15
C TYR A 99 -10.57 30.73 23.90
N ARG A 100 -9.93 30.82 22.75
CA ARG A 100 -10.56 30.65 21.44
C ARG A 100 -9.78 29.65 20.62
N LEU A 101 -10.45 28.62 20.11
CA LEU A 101 -9.88 27.67 19.16
C LEU A 101 -10.28 28.10 17.76
N GLU A 102 -9.32 28.20 16.86
CA GLU A 102 -9.53 28.60 15.47
C GLU A 102 -8.97 27.57 14.50
N ALA A 103 -9.83 27.02 13.64
CA ALA A 103 -9.46 26.09 12.59
C ALA A 103 -9.51 26.79 11.23
N ILE A 104 -8.36 26.85 10.57
CA ILE A 104 -8.18 27.45 9.25
C ILE A 104 -8.13 26.34 8.21
N PHE A 105 -8.95 26.45 7.15
CA PHE A 105 -9.14 25.40 6.15
C PHE A 105 -8.50 25.67 4.78
N PHE A 106 -7.87 26.84 4.59
CA PHE A 106 -7.26 27.23 3.32
C PHE A 106 -5.73 27.07 3.30
N PRO A 107 -5.14 26.53 2.21
CA PRO A 107 -3.69 26.51 2.02
C PRO A 107 -3.08 27.91 1.88
N PRO A 108 -1.79 28.10 2.24
CA PRO A 108 -0.89 27.15 2.89
C PRO A 108 -1.05 27.08 4.43
N HIS A 109 -2.00 27.81 5.00
CA HIS A 109 -2.16 28.04 6.44
C HIS A 109 -3.12 27.09 7.13
N ASN A 110 -3.50 25.98 6.50
CA ASN A 110 -4.52 25.08 7.04
C ASN A 110 -4.03 24.39 8.33
N ASN A 111 -4.54 24.82 9.47
CA ASN A 111 -4.07 24.44 10.81
C ASN A 111 -5.18 24.71 11.86
N VAL A 112 -4.96 24.25 13.09
CA VAL A 112 -5.78 24.63 14.25
C VAL A 112 -4.90 25.39 15.23
N PHE A 113 -5.37 26.53 15.70
CA PHE A 113 -4.69 27.41 16.65
C PHE A 113 -5.51 27.55 17.91
N LEU A 114 -4.85 27.53 19.07
CA LEU A 114 -5.41 27.93 20.34
C LEU A 114 -4.92 29.34 20.64
N LEU A 115 -5.85 30.25 20.89
CA LEU A 115 -5.60 31.65 21.19
C LEU A 115 -6.04 32.01 22.61
N SER A 116 -5.37 32.98 23.21
CA SER A 116 -5.82 33.64 24.46
C SER A 116 -7.04 34.54 24.21
N ALA A 117 -7.63 35.06 25.28
CA ALA A 117 -8.68 36.10 25.20
C ALA A 117 -8.24 37.32 24.36
N ASP A 118 -6.97 37.73 24.48
CA ASP A 118 -6.37 38.82 23.70
C ASP A 118 -5.93 38.42 22.27
N ARG A 119 -6.36 37.24 21.80
CA ARG A 119 -6.04 36.68 20.48
C ARG A 119 -4.54 36.44 20.22
N GLN A 120 -3.76 36.22 21.27
CA GLN A 120 -2.37 35.76 21.12
C GLN A 120 -2.33 34.24 20.91
N ILE A 121 -1.50 33.78 19.98
CA ILE A 121 -1.35 32.35 19.67
C ILE A 121 -0.64 31.66 20.84
N LEU A 122 -1.33 30.74 21.50
CA LEU A 122 -0.78 29.94 22.59
C LEU A 122 -0.20 28.61 22.10
N LYS A 123 -0.85 27.99 21.11
CA LYS A 123 -0.43 26.69 20.55
C LYS A 123 -0.99 26.52 19.15
N ALA A 124 -0.25 25.83 18.29
CA ALA A 124 -0.71 25.38 16.98
C ALA A 124 -0.73 23.84 16.92
N PHE A 125 -1.62 23.27 16.10
CA PHE A 125 -1.72 21.82 15.93
C PHE A 125 -0.61 21.27 15.03
N LYS A 126 -0.30 21.94 13.92
CA LYS A 126 0.86 21.66 13.06
C LYS A 126 2.06 22.50 13.47
N ASP A 127 3.25 22.02 13.13
CA ASP A 127 4.54 22.67 13.36
C ASP A 127 4.62 24.10 12.79
N LYS A 128 3.85 24.39 11.74
CA LYS A 128 3.72 25.75 11.21
C LYS A 128 2.87 26.61 12.16
N THR A 129 3.54 27.42 12.97
CA THR A 129 2.91 28.33 13.94
C THR A 129 2.50 29.68 13.35
N GLU A 130 2.88 29.99 12.11
CA GLU A 130 2.51 31.23 11.44
C GLU A 130 1.00 31.30 11.21
N TYR A 131 0.37 32.22 11.93
CA TYR A 131 -1.02 32.60 11.69
C TYR A 131 -1.11 33.50 10.45
N PRO A 132 -2.16 33.39 9.63
CA PRO A 132 -2.29 34.20 8.41
C PRO A 132 -2.23 35.70 8.73
N ALA A 133 -1.24 36.41 8.15
CA ALA A 133 -1.09 37.86 8.32
C ALA A 133 -2.26 38.65 7.70
N LYS A 134 -2.87 38.10 6.64
CA LYS A 134 -4.13 38.57 6.07
C LYS A 134 -5.09 37.40 5.98
N LEU A 135 -6.22 37.53 6.67
CA LEU A 135 -7.37 36.68 6.40
C LEU A 135 -7.91 37.02 5.01
N PRO A 136 -8.47 36.05 4.26
CA PRO A 136 -9.08 36.33 2.96
C PRO A 136 -10.11 37.44 3.12
N GLU A 137 -9.99 38.53 2.36
CA GLU A 137 -10.92 39.64 2.43
C GLU A 137 -12.36 39.13 2.32
N THR A 138 -13.21 39.55 3.25
CA THR A 138 -14.66 39.48 3.06
C THR A 138 -14.98 40.33 1.84
N GLN A 139 -15.22 39.69 0.70
CA GLN A 139 -15.78 40.39 -0.45
C GLN A 139 -17.07 41.07 0.02
N GLU A 140 -17.37 42.29 -0.46
CA GLU A 140 -18.65 43.01 -0.26
C GLU A 140 -19.86 42.30 -0.91
N LYS A 141 -19.81 40.97 -0.98
CA LYS A 141 -20.82 40.14 -1.58
C LYS A 141 -21.85 39.75 -0.54
N LEU A 142 -23.09 39.67 -1.00
CA LEU A 142 -24.25 39.35 -0.22
C LEU A 142 -24.32 37.85 0.07
N ASP A 143 -24.80 37.53 1.28
CA ASP A 143 -25.26 36.20 1.62
C ASP A 143 -26.62 35.97 0.96
N LEU A 144 -26.76 34.91 0.15
CA LEU A 144 -28.01 34.64 -0.56
C LEU A 144 -29.20 34.45 0.40
N ARG A 145 -28.94 34.03 1.64
CA ARG A 145 -29.99 33.85 2.66
C ARG A 145 -30.56 35.18 3.18
N ALA A 146 -29.82 36.28 3.00
CA ALA A 146 -30.18 37.60 3.51
C ALA A 146 -30.87 38.50 2.47
N ILE A 147 -31.17 37.99 1.27
CA ILE A 147 -31.76 38.79 0.20
C ILE A 147 -33.28 38.92 0.30
N GLU A 148 -33.80 39.98 -0.30
CA GLU A 148 -35.23 40.24 -0.51
C GLU A 148 -35.50 40.55 -1.98
N ALA A 149 -36.75 40.39 -2.43
CA ALA A 149 -37.15 40.61 -3.83
C ALA A 149 -36.87 42.05 -4.30
N SER A 150 -37.12 43.04 -3.45
CA SER A 150 -36.85 44.47 -3.70
C SER A 150 -35.37 44.72 -3.96
N LEU A 151 -34.50 44.20 -3.10
CA LEU A 151 -33.05 44.30 -3.25
C LEU A 151 -32.56 43.65 -4.55
N LEU A 152 -33.09 42.49 -4.91
CA LEU A 152 -32.71 41.81 -6.16
C LEU A 152 -33.11 42.62 -7.40
N ASN A 153 -34.32 43.18 -7.41
CA ASN A 153 -34.75 44.08 -8.48
C ASN A 153 -33.83 45.28 -8.61
N ASP A 154 -33.51 45.96 -7.51
CA ASP A 154 -32.61 47.10 -7.49
C ASP A 154 -31.21 46.75 -8.04
N LEU A 155 -30.68 45.58 -7.66
CA LEU A 155 -29.37 45.12 -8.13
C LEU A 155 -29.39 44.80 -9.63
N ILE A 156 -30.47 44.22 -10.15
CA ILE A 156 -30.61 43.93 -11.58
C ILE A 156 -30.66 45.24 -12.38
N VAL A 157 -31.46 46.21 -11.92
CA VAL A 157 -31.61 47.52 -12.58
C VAL A 157 -30.30 48.33 -12.57
N LYS A 158 -29.56 48.30 -11.45
CA LYS A 158 -28.29 49.03 -11.31
C LYS A 158 -27.12 48.45 -12.12
N ASN A 159 -27.24 47.20 -12.60
CA ASN A 159 -26.16 46.49 -13.29
C ASN A 159 -26.56 45.98 -14.69
N PRO A 160 -27.07 46.84 -15.59
CA PRO A 160 -27.70 46.41 -16.84
C PRO A 160 -26.74 45.69 -17.80
N THR A 161 -25.46 46.05 -17.78
CA THR A 161 -24.43 45.51 -18.68
C THR A 161 -23.82 44.21 -18.19
N LEU A 162 -24.05 43.81 -16.93
CA LEU A 162 -23.53 42.55 -16.42
C LEU A 162 -24.24 41.38 -17.08
N LYS A 163 -23.47 40.37 -17.47
CA LYS A 163 -24.02 39.09 -17.90
C LYS A 163 -24.67 38.36 -16.73
N VAL A 164 -25.70 37.55 -16.95
CA VAL A 164 -26.39 36.78 -15.88
C VAL A 164 -25.40 36.02 -14.98
N ARG A 165 -24.43 35.32 -15.57
CA ARG A 165 -23.38 34.63 -14.79
C ARG A 165 -22.54 35.60 -13.96
N GLY A 166 -22.13 36.71 -14.56
CA GLY A 166 -21.33 37.73 -13.91
C GLY A 166 -22.09 38.39 -12.75
N PHE A 167 -23.37 38.67 -12.92
CA PHE A 167 -24.26 39.16 -11.86
C PHE A 167 -24.25 38.23 -10.65
N LEU A 168 -24.48 36.93 -10.86
CA LEU A 168 -24.50 35.94 -9.80
C LEU A 168 -23.14 35.81 -9.09
N GLN A 169 -22.05 35.76 -9.85
CA GLN A 169 -20.69 35.62 -9.30
C GLN A 169 -20.22 36.88 -8.56
N ASN A 170 -20.62 38.06 -9.01
CA ASN A 170 -20.14 39.34 -8.47
C ASN A 170 -20.92 39.75 -7.23
N HIS A 171 -22.21 39.44 -7.13
CA HIS A 171 -23.05 39.91 -6.01
C HIS A 171 -23.18 38.91 -4.87
N PHE A 172 -23.11 37.60 -5.13
CA PHE A 172 -23.34 36.60 -4.09
C PHE A 172 -22.05 35.92 -3.64
N ALA A 173 -21.86 35.91 -2.33
CA ALA A 173 -20.76 35.19 -1.72
C ALA A 173 -21.03 33.68 -1.78
N ALA A 174 -19.95 32.90 -1.79
CA ALA A 174 -19.98 31.46 -1.61
C ALA A 174 -20.80 30.63 -2.63
N LEU A 175 -21.24 31.22 -3.75
CA LEU A 175 -21.79 30.45 -4.87
C LEU A 175 -20.67 29.68 -5.56
N ASN A 176 -20.50 28.42 -5.18
CA ASN A 176 -19.59 27.53 -5.89
C ASN A 176 -20.13 27.19 -7.29
N LYS A 177 -19.28 26.61 -8.15
CA LYS A 177 -19.63 26.26 -9.53
C LYS A 177 -20.90 25.40 -9.65
N VAL A 178 -21.15 24.50 -8.70
CA VAL A 178 -22.32 23.62 -8.74
C VAL A 178 -23.61 24.39 -8.46
N MET A 179 -23.61 25.26 -7.43
CA MET A 179 -24.76 26.14 -7.15
C MET A 179 -25.01 27.14 -8.27
N LEU A 180 -23.95 27.73 -8.82
CA LEU A 180 -24.08 28.65 -9.95
C LEU A 180 -24.72 27.97 -11.16
N ASN A 181 -24.26 26.77 -11.51
CA ASN A 181 -24.86 25.98 -12.58
C ASN A 181 -26.29 25.56 -12.25
N GLU A 182 -26.61 25.28 -10.98
CA GLU A 182 -27.98 24.96 -10.55
C GLU A 182 -28.92 26.14 -10.76
N ILE A 183 -28.51 27.34 -10.33
CA ILE A 183 -29.29 28.58 -10.54
C ILE A 183 -29.52 28.81 -12.04
N LEU A 184 -28.46 28.70 -12.85
CA LEU A 184 -28.55 28.89 -14.30
C LEU A 184 -29.45 27.82 -14.96
N PHE A 185 -29.37 26.57 -14.50
CA PHE A 185 -30.22 25.48 -14.98
C PHE A 185 -31.70 25.74 -14.67
N ARG A 186 -32.04 26.07 -13.41
CA ARG A 186 -33.42 26.33 -12.99
C ARG A 186 -34.01 27.60 -13.64
N THR A 187 -33.19 28.61 -13.88
CA THR A 187 -33.63 29.85 -14.54
C THR A 187 -33.78 29.70 -16.04
N GLN A 188 -33.17 28.68 -16.67
CA GLN A 188 -33.15 28.50 -18.13
C GLN A 188 -32.73 29.79 -18.87
N LEU A 189 -31.86 30.60 -18.25
CA LEU A 189 -31.33 31.83 -18.84
C LEU A 189 -29.97 31.56 -19.47
N ASP A 190 -29.69 32.22 -20.60
CA ASP A 190 -28.35 32.21 -21.18
C ASP A 190 -27.37 32.90 -20.21
N PRO A 191 -26.35 32.19 -19.70
CA PRO A 191 -25.39 32.75 -18.75
C PRO A 191 -24.62 33.95 -19.29
N GLU A 192 -24.47 34.06 -20.61
CA GLU A 192 -23.66 35.10 -21.26
C GLU A 192 -24.47 36.32 -21.69
N ARG A 193 -25.80 36.28 -21.52
CA ARG A 193 -26.71 37.36 -21.87
C ARG A 193 -26.63 38.52 -20.86
N PRO A 194 -26.55 39.79 -21.30
CA PRO A 194 -26.65 40.95 -20.42
C PRO A 194 -28.02 41.05 -19.72
N LEU A 195 -28.04 41.55 -18.49
CA LEU A 195 -29.28 41.76 -17.72
C LEU A 195 -30.24 42.74 -18.40
N SER A 196 -29.73 43.71 -19.15
CA SER A 196 -30.54 44.66 -19.93
C SER A 196 -31.34 44.02 -21.06
N GLU A 197 -30.91 42.86 -21.54
CA GLU A 197 -31.58 42.14 -22.62
C GLU A 197 -32.64 41.14 -22.11
N LEU A 198 -32.79 41.01 -20.79
CA LEU A 198 -33.83 40.19 -20.20
C LEU A 198 -35.18 40.92 -20.26
N ASN A 199 -36.22 40.21 -20.67
CA ASN A 199 -37.59 40.71 -20.52
C ASN A 199 -38.04 40.62 -19.04
N GLU A 200 -39.16 41.25 -18.69
CA GLU A 200 -39.64 41.28 -17.30
C GLU A 200 -39.94 39.88 -16.74
N GLU A 201 -40.50 38.98 -17.54
CA GLU A 201 -40.74 37.58 -17.14
C GLU A 201 -39.43 36.84 -16.78
N GLN A 202 -38.37 37.06 -17.56
CA GLN A 202 -37.04 36.47 -17.32
C GLN A 202 -36.40 37.02 -16.05
N LYS A 203 -36.56 38.32 -15.77
CA LYS A 203 -36.08 38.94 -14.52
C LYS A 203 -36.85 38.40 -13.31
N GLU A 204 -38.18 38.33 -13.41
CA GLU A 204 -39.04 37.78 -12.36
C GLU A 204 -38.70 36.30 -12.08
N ARG A 205 -38.44 35.52 -13.13
CA ARG A 205 -38.00 34.13 -12.99
C ARG A 205 -36.64 34.01 -12.29
N LEU A 206 -35.66 34.87 -12.62
CA LEU A 206 -34.37 34.92 -11.93
C LEU A 206 -34.56 35.18 -10.43
N ILE A 207 -35.37 36.18 -10.08
CA ILE A 207 -35.67 36.54 -8.69
C ILE A 207 -36.35 35.39 -7.96
N THR A 208 -37.40 34.81 -8.57
CA THR A 208 -38.16 33.70 -8.00
C THR A 208 -37.26 32.49 -7.72
N VAL A 209 -36.37 32.13 -8.65
CA VAL A 209 -35.42 31.03 -8.45
C VAL A 209 -34.44 31.33 -7.31
N LEU A 210 -33.92 32.56 -7.21
CA LEU A 210 -33.00 32.94 -6.12
C LEU A 210 -33.69 32.90 -4.76
N LEU A 211 -34.93 33.36 -4.66
CA LEU A 211 -35.73 33.29 -3.43
C LEU A 211 -36.05 31.85 -3.03
N LYS A 212 -36.42 30.99 -4.00
CA LYS A 212 -36.64 29.56 -3.74
C LYS A 212 -35.36 28.87 -3.25
N ILE A 213 -34.21 29.20 -3.83
CA ILE A 213 -32.92 28.67 -3.38
C ILE A 213 -32.58 29.18 -1.98
N LYS A 214 -32.89 30.45 -1.66
CA LYS A 214 -32.78 30.97 -0.29
C LYS A 214 -33.59 30.12 0.70
N GLU A 215 -34.85 29.82 0.39
CA GLU A 215 -35.72 28.99 1.23
C GLU A 215 -35.13 27.59 1.44
N GLU A 216 -34.73 26.91 0.35
CA GLU A 216 -34.12 25.58 0.40
C GLU A 216 -32.83 25.57 1.24
N LEU A 217 -31.99 26.60 1.14
CA LEU A 217 -30.76 26.73 1.93
C LEU A 217 -31.03 26.82 3.44
N THR A 218 -32.20 27.34 3.84
CA THR A 218 -32.59 27.52 5.25
C THR A 218 -33.53 26.44 5.77
N ALA A 219 -33.90 25.46 4.95
CA ALA A 219 -34.90 24.45 5.28
C ALA A 219 -34.39 23.39 6.29
N GLY A 220 -33.11 23.38 6.64
CA GLY A 220 -32.50 22.39 7.53
C GLY A 220 -32.34 20.99 6.92
N LYS A 221 -32.50 20.87 5.60
CA LYS A 221 -32.42 19.59 4.86
C LYS A 221 -31.08 19.43 4.16
N ALA A 222 -30.68 18.18 3.97
CA ALA A 222 -29.51 17.83 3.18
C ALA A 222 -29.80 16.67 2.21
N TYR A 223 -29.16 16.73 1.05
CA TYR A 223 -29.34 15.78 -0.04
C TYR A 223 -28.00 15.14 -0.39
N LEU A 224 -27.93 13.81 -0.33
CA LEU A 224 -26.80 13.02 -0.82
C LEU A 224 -27.10 12.47 -2.20
N TYR A 225 -26.20 12.70 -3.16
CA TYR A 225 -26.36 12.28 -4.55
C TYR A 225 -25.48 11.07 -4.87
N PHE A 226 -26.11 10.02 -5.39
CA PHE A 226 -25.53 8.72 -5.71
C PHE A 226 -25.46 8.56 -7.23
N ASP A 227 -24.28 8.16 -7.71
CA ASP A 227 -24.03 7.82 -9.11
C ASP A 227 -24.82 6.57 -9.48
N LYS A 228 -25.79 6.66 -10.39
CA LYS A 228 -26.68 5.54 -10.79
C LYS A 228 -25.90 4.32 -11.30
N ASN A 229 -24.70 4.53 -11.84
CA ASN A 229 -23.89 3.47 -12.43
C ASN A 229 -22.89 2.84 -11.46
N ALA A 230 -22.63 3.50 -10.32
CA ALA A 230 -21.55 3.10 -9.42
C ALA A 230 -21.96 2.96 -7.96
N ASP A 231 -23.20 3.36 -7.60
CA ASP A 231 -23.69 3.45 -6.22
C ASP A 231 -22.73 4.24 -5.32
N LEU A 232 -22.15 5.32 -5.87
CA LEU A 232 -21.14 6.13 -5.22
C LEU A 232 -21.69 7.51 -4.90
N ILE A 233 -21.57 7.92 -3.63
CA ILE A 233 -21.87 9.30 -3.24
C ILE A 233 -20.88 10.25 -3.91
N ARG A 234 -21.39 11.17 -4.73
CA ARG A 234 -20.59 12.21 -5.42
C ARG A 234 -20.76 13.57 -4.81
N TRP A 235 -21.99 13.91 -4.42
CA TRP A 235 -22.33 15.25 -3.99
C TRP A 235 -23.13 15.23 -2.70
N ILE A 236 -22.96 16.31 -1.95
CA ILE A 236 -23.83 16.71 -0.85
C ILE A 236 -24.26 18.15 -1.11
N SER A 237 -25.53 18.44 -0.90
CA SER A 237 -26.13 19.76 -1.12
C SER A 237 -27.22 20.04 -0.09
N LEU A 238 -27.42 21.31 0.25
CA LEU A 238 -28.59 21.76 1.02
C LEU A 238 -29.81 21.99 0.12
N ILE A 239 -29.58 22.26 -1.16
CA ILE A 239 -30.63 22.46 -2.17
C ILE A 239 -30.75 21.24 -3.07
N ARG A 240 -31.92 21.03 -3.67
CA ARG A 240 -32.08 19.97 -4.66
C ARG A 240 -31.30 20.32 -5.93
N LEU A 241 -30.48 19.43 -6.45
CA LEU A 241 -29.75 19.64 -7.70
C LEU A 241 -30.54 19.07 -8.87
N GLU A 242 -31.37 19.91 -9.48
CA GLU A 242 -32.20 19.55 -10.62
C GLU A 242 -31.34 19.27 -11.86
N GLN A 243 -30.19 19.94 -12.00
CA GLN A 243 -29.24 19.72 -13.10
C GLN A 243 -28.68 18.28 -13.16
N PHE A 244 -28.86 17.48 -12.10
CA PHE A 244 -28.29 16.15 -11.93
C PHE A 244 -29.32 15.01 -11.95
N GLN A 245 -30.61 15.30 -12.15
CA GLN A 245 -31.70 14.31 -12.05
C GLN A 245 -31.54 13.10 -12.99
N GLU A 246 -30.96 13.29 -14.17
CA GLU A 246 -30.76 12.20 -15.12
C GLU A 246 -29.66 11.24 -14.68
N SER A 247 -28.54 11.77 -14.18
CA SER A 247 -27.31 11.01 -13.90
C SER A 247 -27.21 10.48 -12.46
N TYR A 248 -27.97 11.05 -11.53
CA TYR A 248 -27.83 10.78 -10.11
C TYR A 248 -29.18 10.54 -9.43
N ASP A 249 -29.21 9.54 -8.56
CA ASP A 249 -30.27 9.42 -7.56
C ASP A 249 -29.91 10.24 -6.32
N PHE A 250 -30.89 10.58 -5.49
CA PHE A 250 -30.63 11.31 -4.26
C PHE A 250 -31.39 10.72 -3.07
N LYS A 251 -30.83 10.92 -1.89
CA LYS A 251 -31.46 10.64 -0.60
C LYS A 251 -31.51 11.91 0.24
N GLU A 252 -32.69 12.20 0.77
CA GLU A 252 -32.96 13.31 1.67
C GLU A 252 -32.66 12.93 3.13
N TYR A 253 -32.18 13.90 3.90
CA TYR A 253 -31.89 13.81 5.32
C TYR A 253 -32.41 15.07 6.03
N ASP A 254 -33.03 14.87 7.20
CA ASP A 254 -33.51 15.94 8.07
C ASP A 254 -32.43 16.54 9.00
N SER A 255 -31.21 15.98 8.95
CA SER A 255 -30.04 16.46 9.69
C SER A 255 -28.84 16.57 8.74
N ILE A 256 -28.28 17.78 8.66
CA ILE A 256 -27.08 18.08 7.89
C ILE A 256 -25.89 17.36 8.53
N ASN A 257 -25.82 17.32 9.86
CA ASN A 257 -24.78 16.58 10.57
C ASN A 257 -24.80 15.08 10.26
N GLN A 258 -25.98 14.46 10.20
CA GLN A 258 -26.13 13.05 9.81
C GLN A 258 -25.70 12.83 8.35
N ALA A 259 -26.17 13.67 7.42
CA ALA A 259 -25.83 13.57 6.00
C ALA A 259 -24.33 13.71 5.76
N LEU A 260 -23.68 14.69 6.40
CA LEU A 260 -22.22 14.86 6.35
C LEU A 260 -21.49 13.67 6.98
N GLY A 261 -22.03 13.12 8.06
CA GLY A 261 -21.50 11.92 8.72
C GLY A 261 -21.40 10.73 7.76
N VAL A 262 -22.47 10.47 6.99
CA VAL A 262 -22.51 9.44 5.95
C VAL A 262 -21.55 9.79 4.79
N PHE A 263 -21.63 11.03 4.28
CA PHE A 263 -20.79 11.50 3.17
C PHE A 263 -19.29 11.31 3.44
N TYR A 264 -18.80 11.78 4.59
CA TYR A 264 -17.39 11.68 4.93
C TYR A 264 -16.96 10.24 5.28
N TYR A 265 -17.85 9.44 5.87
CA TYR A 265 -17.56 8.03 6.14
C TYR A 265 -17.31 7.26 4.83
N GLU A 266 -18.24 7.35 3.88
CA GLU A 266 -18.15 6.67 2.58
C GLU A 266 -16.92 7.13 1.79
N LYS A 267 -16.70 8.45 1.76
CA LYS A 267 -15.53 9.03 1.10
C LYS A 267 -14.21 8.53 1.69
N ARG A 268 -14.13 8.42 3.02
CA ARG A 268 -12.95 7.88 3.72
C ARG A 268 -12.72 6.41 3.39
N VAL A 269 -13.77 5.58 3.46
CA VAL A 269 -13.70 4.15 3.12
C VAL A 269 -13.19 3.97 1.69
N ARG A 270 -13.67 4.79 0.75
CA ARG A 270 -13.20 4.80 -0.64
C ARG A 270 -11.74 5.21 -0.77
N GLN A 271 -11.29 6.26 -0.10
CA GLN A 271 -9.88 6.66 -0.15
C GLN A 271 -8.96 5.58 0.42
N GLU A 272 -9.35 4.93 1.52
CA GLU A 272 -8.61 3.82 2.09
C GLU A 272 -8.56 2.65 1.10
N PHE A 273 -9.69 2.35 0.45
CA PHE A 273 -9.79 1.33 -0.60
C PHE A 273 -8.84 1.62 -1.76
N GLU A 274 -8.89 2.82 -2.36
CA GLU A 274 -8.04 3.18 -3.49
C GLU A 274 -6.55 3.17 -3.13
N LYS A 275 -6.18 3.70 -1.96
CA LYS A 275 -4.79 3.68 -1.48
C LYS A 275 -4.29 2.26 -1.31
N LEU A 276 -5.08 1.39 -0.68
CA LEU A 276 -4.70 -0.01 -0.47
C LEU A 276 -4.64 -0.78 -1.80
N LYS A 277 -5.58 -0.54 -2.71
CA LYS A 277 -5.61 -1.16 -4.04
C LYS A 277 -4.40 -0.76 -4.86
N ALA A 278 -4.04 0.53 -4.86
CA ALA A 278 -2.84 1.04 -5.50
C ALA A 278 -1.56 0.43 -4.92
N LEU A 279 -1.49 0.28 -3.59
CA LEU A 279 -0.37 -0.36 -2.91
C LEU A 279 -0.21 -1.84 -3.34
N CYS A 280 -1.30 -2.62 -3.30
CA CYS A 280 -1.30 -4.01 -3.77
C CYS A 280 -0.90 -4.14 -5.24
N LYS A 281 -1.47 -3.29 -6.10
CA LYS A 281 -1.16 -3.26 -7.54
C LYS A 281 0.32 -2.95 -7.77
N THR A 282 0.87 -1.96 -7.08
CA THR A 282 2.28 -1.56 -7.19
C THR A 282 3.22 -2.68 -6.74
N ALA A 283 2.88 -3.38 -5.65
CA ALA A 283 3.67 -4.50 -5.14
C ALA A 283 3.73 -5.67 -6.17
N LEU A 284 2.57 -6.07 -6.70
CA LEU A 284 2.46 -7.11 -7.73
C LEU A 284 3.22 -6.72 -9.00
N GLN A 285 3.03 -5.50 -9.51
CA GLN A 285 3.73 -5.00 -10.69
C GLN A 285 5.25 -4.93 -10.49
N LYS A 286 5.71 -4.53 -9.29
CA LYS A 286 7.14 -4.50 -8.95
C LYS A 286 7.73 -5.91 -8.99
N ARG A 287 7.02 -6.92 -8.45
CA ARG A 287 7.46 -8.31 -8.50
C ARG A 287 7.48 -8.84 -9.93
N LEU A 288 6.45 -8.55 -10.72
CA LEU A 288 6.38 -8.94 -12.13
C LEU A 288 7.56 -8.35 -12.93
N ARG A 289 7.90 -7.07 -12.75
CA ARG A 289 9.07 -6.44 -13.36
C ARG A 289 10.39 -7.11 -12.95
N PHE A 290 10.52 -7.49 -11.68
CA PHE A 290 11.68 -8.21 -11.18
C PHE A 290 11.81 -9.61 -11.82
N LEU A 291 10.70 -10.34 -11.97
CA LEU A 291 10.70 -11.66 -12.59
C LEU A 291 11.03 -11.57 -14.09
N ASN A 292 10.43 -10.62 -14.81
CA ASN A 292 10.74 -10.36 -16.22
C ASN A 292 12.22 -10.06 -16.45
N SER A 293 12.78 -9.08 -15.72
CA SER A 293 14.22 -8.75 -15.82
C SER A 293 15.13 -9.89 -15.38
N SER A 294 14.68 -10.77 -14.48
CA SER A 294 15.42 -11.96 -14.09
C SER A 294 15.36 -13.04 -15.17
N LEU A 295 14.22 -13.24 -15.82
CA LEU A 295 14.08 -14.17 -16.95
C LEU A 295 14.91 -13.74 -18.15
N GLU A 296 14.91 -12.45 -18.53
CA GLU A 296 15.74 -11.95 -19.64
C GLU A 296 17.23 -12.22 -19.41
N ARG A 297 17.75 -11.95 -18.20
CA ARG A 297 19.14 -12.29 -17.84
C ARG A 297 19.42 -13.79 -17.92
N LEU A 298 18.45 -14.64 -17.60
CA LEU A 298 18.62 -16.10 -17.73
C LEU A 298 18.52 -16.57 -19.19
N LYS A 299 17.76 -15.87 -20.05
CA LYS A 299 17.73 -16.13 -21.50
C LYS A 299 19.06 -15.79 -22.16
N GLU A 300 19.76 -14.73 -21.73
CA GLU A 300 21.11 -14.43 -22.21
C GLU A 300 22.09 -15.60 -21.95
N HIS A 301 21.91 -16.34 -20.86
CA HIS A 301 22.67 -17.57 -20.60
C HIS A 301 22.31 -18.74 -21.54
N ALA A 302 21.13 -18.73 -22.18
CA ALA A 302 20.80 -19.73 -23.21
C ALA A 302 21.66 -19.56 -24.50
N ASP A 303 22.23 -18.38 -24.75
CA ASP A 303 23.18 -18.14 -25.84
C ASP A 303 24.50 -18.93 -25.64
N LEU A 304 24.81 -19.34 -24.41
CA LEU A 304 25.91 -20.26 -24.12
C LEU A 304 25.73 -21.63 -24.80
N ARG A 305 24.49 -22.03 -25.13
CA ARG A 305 24.20 -23.28 -25.84
C ARG A 305 24.73 -23.25 -27.28
N LYS A 306 24.46 -22.16 -28.02
CA LYS A 306 24.99 -21.98 -29.38
C LYS A 306 26.51 -22.01 -29.38
N ARG A 307 27.12 -21.28 -28.43
CA ARG A 307 28.57 -21.21 -28.25
C ARG A 307 29.20 -22.55 -27.85
N LYS A 308 28.48 -23.39 -27.10
CA LYS A 308 28.90 -24.75 -26.76
C LYS A 308 28.88 -25.66 -27.98
N THR A 309 27.77 -25.69 -28.72
CA THR A 309 27.63 -26.51 -29.93
C THR A 309 28.69 -26.15 -30.97
N GLU A 310 28.95 -24.86 -31.17
CA GLU A 310 30.04 -24.40 -32.02
C GLU A 310 31.42 -24.84 -31.51
N ALA A 311 31.65 -24.87 -30.20
CA ALA A 311 32.92 -25.30 -29.62
C ALA A 311 33.12 -26.81 -29.72
N GLU A 312 32.07 -27.62 -29.52
CA GLU A 312 32.09 -29.07 -29.75
C GLU A 312 32.33 -29.39 -31.22
N LEU A 313 31.67 -28.68 -32.14
CA LEU A 313 31.90 -28.80 -33.58
C LEU A 313 33.35 -28.48 -33.95
N LYS A 314 33.90 -27.36 -33.45
CA LYS A 314 35.30 -26.97 -33.67
C LYS A 314 36.27 -28.00 -33.08
N GLY A 315 36.00 -28.51 -31.88
CA GLY A 315 36.80 -29.57 -31.25
C GLY A 315 36.80 -30.87 -32.05
N ASN A 316 35.63 -31.30 -32.53
CA ASN A 316 35.48 -32.50 -33.36
C ASN A 316 36.22 -32.36 -34.70
N LEU A 317 36.05 -31.23 -35.41
CA LEU A 317 36.73 -30.98 -36.69
C LEU A 317 38.26 -31.00 -36.55
N LEU A 318 38.80 -30.42 -35.47
CA LEU A 318 40.24 -30.46 -35.20
C LEU A 318 40.77 -31.88 -34.93
N LEU A 319 39.96 -32.76 -34.32
CA LEU A 319 40.33 -34.16 -34.12
C LEU A 319 40.22 -34.96 -35.42
N THR A 320 39.19 -34.72 -36.23
CA THR A 320 39.00 -35.39 -37.53
C THR A 320 40.15 -35.07 -38.49
N PHE A 321 40.50 -33.81 -38.66
CA PHE A 321 41.55 -33.36 -39.60
C PHE A 321 42.93 -33.23 -38.95
N LYS A 322 43.17 -33.95 -37.84
CA LYS A 322 44.38 -33.80 -37.01
C LYS A 322 45.69 -33.91 -37.81
N ASN A 323 45.72 -34.77 -38.81
CA ASN A 323 46.91 -35.05 -39.62
C ASN A 323 47.13 -34.02 -40.73
N ASP A 324 46.11 -33.23 -41.08
CA ASP A 324 46.14 -32.25 -42.17
C ASP A 324 46.43 -30.83 -41.67
N ILE A 325 46.56 -30.64 -40.36
CA ILE A 325 46.77 -29.33 -39.72
C ILE A 325 48.27 -29.13 -39.45
N PRO A 326 48.92 -28.11 -40.04
CA PRO A 326 50.33 -27.82 -39.80
C PRO A 326 50.65 -27.52 -38.33
N PRO A 327 51.74 -28.07 -37.77
CA PRO A 327 52.21 -27.71 -36.43
C PRO A 327 52.47 -26.21 -36.29
N GLY A 328 52.02 -25.59 -35.20
CA GLY A 328 52.24 -24.15 -34.95
C GLY A 328 51.27 -23.20 -35.67
N ALA A 329 50.26 -23.70 -36.37
CA ALA A 329 49.26 -22.86 -37.02
C ALA A 329 48.48 -21.97 -36.03
N ARG A 330 48.21 -20.72 -36.41
CA ARG A 330 47.38 -19.77 -35.64
C ARG A 330 45.89 -19.90 -35.95
N GLU A 331 45.57 -20.38 -37.15
CA GLU A 331 44.22 -20.59 -37.62
C GLU A 331 44.19 -21.68 -38.69
N VAL A 332 43.04 -22.36 -38.84
CA VAL A 332 42.79 -23.33 -39.90
C VAL A 332 41.35 -23.23 -40.40
N GLU A 333 41.13 -23.47 -41.69
CA GLU A 333 39.81 -23.60 -42.29
C GLU A 333 39.54 -25.07 -42.62
N LEU A 334 38.51 -25.64 -42.01
CA LEU A 334 38.16 -27.05 -42.16
C LEU A 334 36.73 -27.16 -42.70
N ALA A 335 36.52 -28.09 -43.63
CA ALA A 335 35.18 -28.38 -44.13
C ALA A 335 34.32 -29.00 -43.02
N ASN A 336 33.11 -28.49 -42.84
CA ASN A 336 32.15 -29.05 -41.91
C ASN A 336 31.58 -30.36 -42.48
N ILE A 337 32.27 -31.47 -42.24
CA ILE A 337 31.86 -32.82 -42.69
C ILE A 337 30.58 -33.33 -42.01
N PHE A 338 30.08 -32.62 -41.00
CA PHE A 338 28.84 -32.92 -40.31
C PHE A 338 27.63 -32.18 -40.92
N SER A 339 27.84 -31.43 -42.01
CA SER A 339 26.81 -30.69 -42.75
C SER A 339 26.80 -31.08 -44.22
N GLU A 340 25.62 -31.33 -44.79
CA GLU A 340 25.42 -31.66 -46.21
C GLU A 340 26.00 -30.59 -47.15
N ARG A 341 26.12 -29.34 -46.68
CA ARG A 341 26.64 -28.20 -47.46
C ARG A 341 28.17 -28.06 -47.42
N GLN A 342 28.87 -28.86 -46.60
CA GLN A 342 30.33 -28.84 -46.43
C GLN A 342 30.95 -27.43 -46.31
N GLU A 343 30.27 -26.54 -45.59
CA GLU A 343 30.75 -25.17 -45.37
C GLU A 343 32.12 -25.15 -44.68
N LYS A 344 33.00 -24.23 -45.07
CA LYS A 344 34.32 -24.09 -44.44
C LYS A 344 34.19 -23.31 -43.12
N ILE A 345 34.65 -23.92 -42.03
CA ILE A 345 34.65 -23.33 -40.69
C ILE A 345 36.07 -22.92 -40.31
N LYS A 346 36.25 -21.64 -39.98
CA LYS A 346 37.51 -21.08 -39.52
C LYS A 346 37.69 -21.29 -38.00
N ILE A 347 38.80 -21.92 -37.60
CA ILE A 347 39.09 -22.31 -36.21
C ILE A 347 40.41 -21.69 -35.75
N LYS A 348 40.40 -21.02 -34.58
CA LYS A 348 41.59 -20.37 -33.99
C LYS A 348 42.37 -21.33 -33.09
N LEU A 349 43.63 -21.52 -33.40
CA LEU A 349 44.54 -22.41 -32.68
C LEU A 349 45.51 -21.61 -31.80
N ASN A 350 46.00 -22.23 -30.74
CA ASN A 350 47.18 -21.73 -30.04
C ASN A 350 48.42 -22.45 -30.62
N PRO A 351 49.35 -21.73 -31.26
CA PRO A 351 50.59 -22.29 -31.82
C PRO A 351 51.46 -23.05 -30.83
N SER A 352 51.38 -22.70 -29.53
CA SER A 352 52.18 -23.32 -28.48
C SER A 352 51.61 -24.66 -27.97
N LYS A 353 50.55 -25.17 -28.60
CA LYS A 353 49.83 -26.38 -28.20
C LYS A 353 49.64 -27.31 -29.39
N SER A 354 49.66 -28.61 -29.14
CA SER A 354 49.32 -29.61 -30.16
C SER A 354 47.85 -29.45 -30.63
N VAL A 355 47.55 -30.04 -31.78
CA VAL A 355 46.17 -30.05 -32.35
C VAL A 355 45.19 -30.71 -31.37
N VAL A 356 45.62 -31.79 -30.71
CA VAL A 356 44.81 -32.51 -29.71
C VAL A 356 44.57 -31.64 -28.46
N GLU A 357 45.58 -30.93 -27.98
CA GLU A 357 45.42 -30.00 -26.84
C GLU A 357 44.56 -28.78 -27.19
N ASN A 358 44.61 -28.30 -28.44
CA ASN A 358 43.72 -27.26 -28.94
C ASN A 358 42.27 -27.76 -29.03
N ALA A 359 42.03 -28.98 -29.51
CA ALA A 359 40.70 -29.60 -29.48
C ALA A 359 40.19 -29.77 -28.04
N GLN A 360 41.03 -30.29 -27.14
CA GLN A 360 40.71 -30.45 -25.72
C GLN A 360 40.40 -29.11 -25.03
N ARG A 361 41.04 -28.00 -25.46
CA ARG A 361 40.72 -26.64 -25.00
C ARG A 361 39.28 -26.25 -25.33
N TYR A 362 38.79 -26.59 -26.53
CA TYR A 362 37.41 -26.31 -26.93
C TYR A 362 36.40 -27.13 -26.13
N PHE A 363 36.69 -28.41 -25.84
CA PHE A 363 35.84 -29.26 -24.97
C PHE A 363 35.87 -28.81 -23.51
N ASN A 364 37.05 -28.50 -22.96
CA ASN A 364 37.21 -28.09 -21.56
C ASN A 364 36.54 -26.75 -21.26
N LYS A 365 36.41 -25.86 -22.25
CA LYS A 365 35.77 -24.55 -22.11
C LYS A 365 34.30 -24.64 -21.69
N PHE A 366 33.62 -25.76 -21.95
CA PHE A 366 32.19 -25.94 -21.66
C PHE A 366 31.86 -27.22 -20.84
N LYS A 367 32.88 -27.88 -20.25
CA LYS A 367 32.75 -29.17 -19.53
C LYS A 367 31.77 -29.13 -18.33
N ASN A 368 31.57 -27.98 -17.70
CA ASN A 368 30.69 -27.81 -16.52
C ASN A 368 29.31 -27.21 -16.84
N VAL A 369 28.95 -27.03 -18.11
CA VAL A 369 27.72 -26.29 -18.49
C VAL A 369 26.45 -27.14 -18.35
N GLN A 370 26.54 -28.47 -18.47
CA GLN A 370 25.37 -29.37 -18.41
C GLN A 370 24.71 -29.43 -17.02
N HIS A 371 25.48 -29.51 -15.93
CA HIS A 371 24.93 -29.54 -14.56
C HIS A 371 24.24 -28.21 -14.16
N ASN A 372 24.66 -27.09 -14.74
CA ASN A 372 24.04 -25.78 -14.55
C ASN A 372 22.76 -25.60 -15.37
N GLN A 373 22.54 -26.37 -16.44
CA GLN A 373 21.44 -26.18 -17.39
C GLN A 373 20.09 -26.67 -16.83
N GLN A 374 20.04 -27.86 -16.22
CA GLN A 374 18.81 -28.37 -15.60
C GLN A 374 18.37 -27.45 -14.45
N ALA A 375 19.33 -27.02 -13.62
CA ALA A 375 19.06 -26.06 -12.54
C ALA A 375 18.56 -24.70 -13.07
N LEU A 376 19.11 -24.23 -14.20
CA LEU A 376 18.67 -23.00 -14.87
C LEU A 376 17.26 -23.13 -15.41
N GLN A 377 16.94 -24.25 -16.07
CA GLN A 377 15.61 -24.50 -16.64
C GLN A 377 14.55 -24.58 -15.54
N ILE A 378 14.82 -25.32 -14.44
CA ILE A 378 13.94 -25.38 -13.26
C ILE A 378 13.68 -23.97 -12.71
N LYS A 379 14.71 -23.13 -12.65
CA LYS A 379 14.59 -21.75 -12.18
C LYS A 379 13.76 -20.88 -13.12
N MET A 380 13.92 -21.02 -14.43
CA MET A 380 13.10 -20.32 -15.43
C MET A 380 11.64 -20.74 -15.34
N ASP A 381 11.36 -22.03 -15.21
CA ASP A 381 9.99 -22.53 -15.09
C ASP A 381 9.35 -22.13 -13.76
N THR A 382 10.14 -22.05 -12.68
CA THR A 382 9.68 -21.49 -11.40
C THR A 382 9.27 -20.03 -11.55
N TYR A 383 10.09 -19.20 -12.22
CA TYR A 383 9.75 -17.79 -12.47
C TYR A 383 8.53 -17.63 -13.36
N ARG A 384 8.36 -18.47 -14.38
CA ARG A 384 7.17 -18.44 -15.25
C ARG A 384 5.89 -18.76 -14.47
N ARG A 385 5.90 -19.81 -13.65
CA ARG A 385 4.76 -20.15 -12.78
C ARG A 385 4.43 -19.03 -11.80
N GLU A 386 5.45 -18.41 -11.21
CA GLU A 386 5.23 -17.27 -10.31
C GLU A 386 4.64 -16.06 -11.05
N MET A 387 5.05 -15.82 -12.30
CA MET A 387 4.45 -14.77 -13.12
C MET A 387 2.97 -15.05 -13.44
N GLU A 388 2.62 -16.30 -13.76
CA GLU A 388 1.23 -16.72 -13.97
C GLU A 388 0.39 -16.52 -12.71
N GLU A 389 0.93 -16.87 -11.53
CA GLU A 389 0.27 -16.61 -10.25
C GLU A 389 0.06 -15.11 -10.01
N ILE A 390 1.06 -14.26 -10.30
CA ILE A 390 0.94 -12.80 -10.16
C ILE A 390 -0.10 -12.23 -11.13
N ASP A 391 -0.19 -12.73 -12.36
CA ASP A 391 -1.20 -12.30 -13.33
C ASP A 391 -2.61 -12.66 -12.84
N GLN A 392 -2.79 -13.86 -12.28
CA GLN A 392 -4.05 -14.25 -11.63
C GLN A 392 -4.38 -13.35 -10.44
N LEU A 393 -3.40 -13.00 -9.60
CA LEU A 393 -3.58 -12.09 -8.46
C LEU A 393 -3.96 -10.68 -8.93
N LEU A 394 -3.40 -10.18 -10.03
CA LEU A 394 -3.79 -8.90 -10.62
C LEU A 394 -5.26 -8.91 -11.08
N LYS A 395 -5.70 -9.98 -11.75
CA LYS A 395 -7.11 -10.16 -12.15
C LYS A 395 -8.04 -10.22 -10.93
N GLN A 396 -7.65 -10.94 -9.88
CA GLN A 396 -8.40 -10.99 -8.63
C GLN A 396 -8.51 -9.60 -7.98
N LEU A 397 -7.42 -8.84 -7.93
CA LEU A 397 -7.39 -7.48 -7.37
C LEU A 397 -8.37 -6.53 -8.09
N GLU A 398 -8.54 -6.69 -9.40
CA GLU A 398 -9.48 -5.88 -10.18
C GLU A 398 -10.94 -6.16 -9.82
N GLN A 399 -11.26 -7.42 -9.51
CA GLN A 399 -12.62 -7.87 -9.14
C GLN A 399 -13.03 -7.50 -7.71
N ILE A 400 -12.08 -7.17 -6.83
CA ILE A 400 -12.40 -6.77 -5.46
C ILE A 400 -13.15 -5.43 -5.46
N ARG A 401 -14.30 -5.41 -4.78
CA ARG A 401 -15.19 -4.23 -4.65
C ARG A 401 -15.33 -3.71 -3.21
N THR A 402 -14.98 -4.50 -2.20
CA THR A 402 -15.16 -4.11 -0.79
C THR A 402 -13.81 -3.96 -0.08
N LEU A 403 -13.74 -3.00 0.85
CA LEU A 403 -12.53 -2.73 1.63
C LEU A 403 -12.11 -3.94 2.47
N GLN A 404 -13.07 -4.69 3.03
CA GLN A 404 -12.78 -5.89 3.81
C GLN A 404 -12.09 -6.97 2.98
N ARG A 405 -12.62 -7.28 1.79
CA ARG A 405 -11.98 -8.24 0.87
C ARG A 405 -10.61 -7.76 0.42
N LEU A 406 -10.44 -6.46 0.20
CA LEU A 406 -9.15 -5.87 -0.16
C LEU A 406 -8.13 -5.97 0.99
N LYS A 407 -8.56 -5.81 2.24
CA LYS A 407 -7.72 -6.03 3.42
C LYS A 407 -7.23 -7.47 3.50
N SER A 408 -8.14 -8.44 3.39
CA SER A 408 -7.76 -9.86 3.35
C SER A 408 -6.81 -10.19 2.19
N PHE A 409 -7.02 -9.58 1.01
CA PHE A 409 -6.12 -9.73 -0.12
C PHE A 409 -4.73 -9.11 0.15
N SER A 410 -4.68 -7.93 0.77
CA SER A 410 -3.43 -7.31 1.21
C SER A 410 -2.69 -8.18 2.22
N ASP A 411 -3.40 -8.81 3.16
CA ASP A 411 -2.80 -9.70 4.15
C ASP A 411 -2.15 -10.92 3.47
N ARG A 412 -2.82 -11.53 2.48
CA ARG A 412 -2.23 -12.58 1.64
C ARG A 412 -0.96 -12.10 0.92
N LEU A 413 -0.95 -10.88 0.38
CA LEU A 413 0.27 -10.32 -0.27
C LEU A 413 1.41 -10.04 0.74
N ARG A 414 1.09 -9.75 2.00
CA ARG A 414 2.08 -9.63 3.09
C ARG A 414 2.65 -11.00 3.47
N GLU A 415 1.81 -12.04 3.52
CA GLU A 415 2.26 -13.43 3.73
C GLU A 415 3.22 -13.88 2.62
N MET A 416 2.95 -13.48 1.37
CA MET A 416 3.84 -13.68 0.22
C MET A 416 5.10 -12.78 0.24
N LYS A 417 5.25 -11.90 1.24
CA LYS A 417 6.36 -10.92 1.39
C LYS A 417 6.51 -9.96 0.21
N LEU A 418 5.42 -9.71 -0.52
CA LEU A 418 5.38 -8.76 -1.63
C LEU A 418 5.16 -7.33 -1.13
N ILE A 419 4.42 -7.19 -0.03
CA ILE A 419 4.24 -5.95 0.71
C ILE A 419 5.06 -6.08 2.00
N GLN A 420 5.89 -5.07 2.27
CA GLN A 420 6.57 -4.94 3.57
C GLN A 420 5.68 -4.11 4.50
N ASP A 421 5.64 -4.49 5.77
CA ASP A 421 4.97 -3.68 6.78
C ASP A 421 5.70 -2.35 6.92
N GLY A 422 5.09 -1.30 6.37
CA GLY A 422 5.51 0.08 6.59
C GLY A 422 5.10 0.53 7.98
N SER A 423 5.75 0.01 9.02
CA SER A 423 5.91 0.65 10.34
C SER A 423 6.55 -0.33 11.34
N ALA A 424 7.69 0.08 11.87
CA ALA A 424 8.04 -0.25 13.23
C ALA A 424 7.00 0.43 14.14
N SER A 425 5.98 -0.29 14.61
CA SER A 425 5.35 -0.10 15.92
C SER A 425 4.23 -1.13 16.11
N ASN A 426 4.39 -1.96 17.14
CA ASN A 426 3.36 -2.69 17.86
C ASN A 426 2.43 -3.62 17.05
N LYS A 427 2.93 -4.82 16.77
CA LYS A 427 2.46 -6.01 17.51
C LYS A 427 3.67 -6.89 17.85
N LYS A 428 4.09 -6.87 19.12
CA LYS A 428 4.76 -8.01 19.74
C LYS A 428 3.73 -9.15 19.80
N ALA A 429 3.55 -9.86 18.71
CA ALA A 429 3.26 -11.27 18.76
C ALA A 429 4.57 -11.96 18.39
N ALA A 430 4.99 -12.93 19.21
CA ALA A 430 6.17 -13.74 18.93
C ALA A 430 6.13 -14.24 17.46
N PRO A 431 7.27 -14.34 16.76
CA PRO A 431 7.30 -14.77 15.37
C PRO A 431 6.85 -16.24 15.29
N GLU A 432 5.57 -16.49 15.05
CA GLU A 432 5.04 -17.86 14.97
C GLU A 432 5.09 -18.47 13.55
N ASN A 433 5.56 -17.74 12.54
CA ASN A 433 5.61 -18.24 11.15
C ASN A 433 7.02 -18.51 10.62
N LEU A 434 7.80 -19.29 11.38
CA LEU A 434 8.91 -20.08 10.82
C LEU A 434 8.47 -21.48 10.34
N LYS A 435 7.20 -21.86 10.58
CA LYS A 435 6.64 -23.21 10.28
C LYS A 435 6.60 -23.58 8.78
N TYR A 436 6.74 -22.63 7.85
CA TYR A 436 6.55 -22.89 6.41
C TYR A 436 7.83 -22.84 5.54
N VAL A 437 9.00 -22.68 6.14
CA VAL A 437 10.28 -22.64 5.38
C VAL A 437 10.99 -24.01 5.34
N PHE A 438 10.63 -24.92 6.25
CA PHE A 438 11.29 -26.22 6.44
C PHE A 438 10.32 -27.37 6.15
N ASN A 439 10.84 -28.52 5.73
CA ASN A 439 10.03 -29.74 5.75
C ASN A 439 9.89 -30.19 7.21
N ARG A 440 8.66 -30.46 7.66
CA ARG A 440 8.36 -30.97 9.00
C ARG A 440 7.84 -32.39 8.89
N LEU A 441 8.37 -33.27 9.72
CA LEU A 441 7.92 -34.65 9.91
C LEU A 441 7.64 -34.87 11.39
N ILE A 442 6.65 -35.71 11.70
CA ILE A 442 6.37 -36.15 13.06
C ILE A 442 6.79 -37.61 13.16
N VAL A 443 7.75 -37.89 14.04
CA VAL A 443 8.26 -39.22 14.31
C VAL A 443 7.63 -39.77 15.59
N ASP A 444 7.16 -41.01 15.56
CA ASP A 444 6.45 -41.69 16.67
C ASP A 444 5.27 -40.88 17.25
N GLY A 445 4.62 -40.06 16.42
CA GLY A 445 3.48 -39.24 16.82
C GLY A 445 3.80 -38.10 17.79
N LYS A 446 5.05 -37.95 18.23
CA LYS A 446 5.43 -37.02 19.32
C LYS A 446 6.62 -36.12 18.99
N TRP A 447 7.58 -36.57 18.20
CA TRP A 447 8.83 -35.84 17.97
C TRP A 447 8.80 -35.11 16.64
N GLU A 448 8.91 -33.77 16.68
CA GLU A 448 8.94 -32.97 15.46
C GLU A 448 10.37 -32.90 14.91
N VAL A 449 10.54 -33.31 13.65
CA VAL A 449 11.80 -33.27 12.92
C VAL A 449 11.68 -32.28 11.77
N TYR A 450 12.60 -31.33 11.71
CA TYR A 450 12.65 -30.26 10.71
C TYR A 450 13.88 -30.39 9.83
N ILE A 451 13.71 -30.20 8.52
CA ILE A 451 14.75 -30.42 7.52
C ILE A 451 14.92 -29.14 6.68
N GLY A 452 16.16 -28.63 6.63
CA GLY A 452 16.54 -27.53 5.75
C GLY A 452 16.73 -27.99 4.30
N ARG A 453 16.38 -27.14 3.33
CA ARG A 453 16.39 -27.49 1.90
C ARG A 453 17.64 -27.01 1.17
N ASP A 454 18.26 -25.94 1.65
CA ASP A 454 19.41 -25.28 1.07
C ASP A 454 20.24 -24.56 2.15
N GLY A 455 21.39 -23.98 1.80
CA GLY A 455 22.28 -23.33 2.76
C GLY A 455 21.62 -22.17 3.55
N LYS A 456 20.71 -21.41 2.92
CA LYS A 456 20.01 -20.30 3.57
C LYS A 456 18.96 -20.79 4.57
N THR A 457 18.21 -21.82 4.19
CA THR A 457 17.24 -22.45 5.08
C THR A 457 17.92 -23.26 6.19
N ASN A 458 19.06 -23.89 5.94
CA ASN A 458 19.89 -24.52 6.97
C ASN A 458 20.31 -23.51 8.06
N ASP A 459 20.74 -22.32 7.65
CA ASP A 459 21.10 -21.24 8.59
C ASP A 459 19.90 -20.70 9.37
N LEU A 460 18.74 -20.55 8.70
CA LEU A 460 17.50 -20.15 9.35
C LEU A 460 17.06 -21.20 10.38
N LEU A 461 17.14 -22.47 9.99
CA LEU A 461 16.71 -23.62 10.79
C LEU A 461 17.56 -23.73 12.06
N THR A 462 18.88 -23.63 11.91
CA THR A 462 19.83 -23.89 12.99
C THR A 462 19.93 -22.73 13.97
N PHE A 463 19.90 -21.48 13.48
CA PHE A 463 20.25 -20.31 14.29
C PHE A 463 19.08 -19.38 14.61
N HIS A 464 17.96 -19.49 13.90
CA HIS A 464 16.79 -18.63 14.13
C HIS A 464 15.54 -19.41 14.57
N PHE A 465 15.41 -20.67 14.16
CA PHE A 465 14.28 -21.52 14.52
C PHE A 465 14.54 -22.45 15.70
N ALA A 466 15.68 -23.14 15.71
CA ALA A 466 15.99 -24.12 16.74
C ALA A 466 16.30 -23.49 18.11
N ASN A 467 15.90 -24.18 19.17
CA ASN A 467 16.26 -23.88 20.55
C ASN A 467 17.66 -24.41 20.83
N LYS A 468 18.33 -23.84 21.83
CA LYS A 468 19.70 -24.20 22.22
C LYS A 468 19.87 -25.68 22.63
N TRP A 469 18.80 -26.32 23.12
CA TRP A 469 18.80 -27.72 23.58
C TRP A 469 18.21 -28.70 22.55
N ASP A 470 17.80 -28.22 21.37
CA ASP A 470 17.39 -29.11 20.29
C ASP A 470 18.60 -29.90 19.75
N ILE A 471 18.32 -31.05 19.13
CA ILE A 471 19.35 -31.90 18.53
C ILE A 471 19.50 -31.53 17.06
N TRP A 472 20.72 -31.18 16.65
CA TRP A 472 21.12 -30.93 15.28
C TRP A 472 21.85 -32.12 14.70
N LEU A 473 21.51 -32.49 13.47
CA LEU A 473 22.10 -33.60 12.72
C LEU A 473 22.52 -33.16 11.32
N HIS A 474 23.62 -33.74 10.83
CA HIS A 474 24.15 -33.50 9.48
C HIS A 474 25.01 -34.68 9.00
N ALA A 475 25.07 -34.92 7.69
CA ALA A 475 25.89 -35.99 7.12
C ALA A 475 27.37 -35.61 7.10
N GLN A 476 28.23 -36.43 7.73
CA GLN A 476 29.64 -36.10 7.92
C GLN A 476 30.40 -36.07 6.60
N GLY A 477 31.23 -35.03 6.42
CA GLY A 477 32.15 -34.93 5.27
C GLY A 477 31.51 -34.63 3.92
N VAL A 478 30.19 -34.46 3.85
CA VAL A 478 29.46 -34.22 2.59
C VAL A 478 28.47 -33.06 2.71
N SER A 479 28.11 -32.45 1.58
CA SER A 479 27.03 -31.46 1.56
C SER A 479 25.69 -32.16 1.82
N GLY A 480 24.86 -31.58 2.69
CA GLY A 480 23.56 -32.13 3.07
C GLY A 480 22.70 -31.14 3.84
N ALA A 481 21.43 -31.50 4.03
CA ALA A 481 20.48 -30.74 4.83
C ALA A 481 20.88 -30.70 6.31
N HIS A 482 20.59 -29.59 6.99
CA HIS A 482 20.54 -29.58 8.45
C HIS A 482 19.22 -30.18 8.89
N VAL A 483 19.27 -31.13 9.83
CA VAL A 483 18.07 -31.73 10.43
C VAL A 483 18.02 -31.38 11.92
N ILE A 484 16.88 -30.90 12.40
CA ILE A 484 16.65 -30.54 13.80
C ILE A 484 15.54 -31.41 14.38
N ILE A 485 15.81 -32.08 15.50
CA ILE A 485 14.77 -32.67 16.35
C ILE A 485 14.39 -31.63 17.40
N ARG A 486 13.11 -31.21 17.43
CA ARG A 486 12.62 -30.31 18.47
C ARG A 486 12.47 -31.04 19.78
N VAL A 487 13.10 -30.48 20.80
CA VAL A 487 13.02 -30.99 22.17
C VAL A 487 12.11 -30.05 22.97
N PRO A 488 10.89 -30.49 23.33
CA PRO A 488 9.89 -29.61 23.94
C PRO A 488 10.31 -29.14 25.35
N ASN A 489 11.11 -29.94 26.07
CA ASN A 489 11.63 -29.58 27.38
C ASN A 489 13.10 -30.00 27.52
N ARG A 490 13.93 -29.14 28.12
CA ARG A 490 15.39 -29.33 28.32
C ARG A 490 15.75 -30.65 29.02
N ASN A 491 14.84 -31.18 29.84
CA ASN A 491 15.06 -32.42 30.59
C ASN A 491 14.62 -33.70 29.84
N GLN A 492 14.10 -33.58 28.62
CA GLN A 492 13.58 -34.69 27.84
C GLN A 492 14.50 -34.98 26.65
N ASN A 493 15.37 -35.99 26.76
CA ASN A 493 16.18 -36.42 25.63
C ASN A 493 15.36 -37.30 24.67
N PRO A 494 15.49 -37.12 23.34
CA PRO A 494 14.92 -38.06 22.38
C PRO A 494 15.48 -39.47 22.60
N PRO A 495 14.63 -40.51 22.62
CA PRO A 495 15.09 -41.90 22.62
C PRO A 495 16.05 -42.20 21.45
N ALA A 496 16.92 -43.19 21.62
CA ALA A 496 17.95 -43.53 20.63
C ALA A 496 17.38 -43.82 19.23
N HIS A 497 16.24 -44.51 19.14
CA HIS A 497 15.60 -44.83 17.87
C HIS A 497 15.06 -43.60 17.12
N ILE A 498 14.68 -42.53 17.83
CA ILE A 498 14.26 -41.26 17.21
C ILE A 498 15.45 -40.54 16.58
N ILE A 499 16.59 -40.54 17.28
CA ILE A 499 17.84 -39.97 16.77
C ILE A 499 18.31 -40.75 15.54
N GLU A 500 18.20 -42.08 15.57
CA GLU A 500 18.53 -42.94 14.44
C GLU A 500 17.64 -42.64 13.21
N GLN A 501 16.32 -42.52 13.39
CA GLN A 501 15.42 -42.18 12.29
C GLN A 501 15.71 -40.79 11.70
N ALA A 502 15.94 -39.78 12.55
CA ALA A 502 16.35 -38.45 12.10
C ALA A 502 17.70 -38.47 11.36
N ALA A 503 18.63 -39.32 11.79
CA ALA A 503 19.90 -39.51 11.11
C ALA A 503 19.73 -40.16 9.73
N ARG A 504 18.86 -41.16 9.59
CA ARG A 504 18.52 -41.78 8.30
C ARG A 504 17.93 -40.76 7.31
N ILE A 505 17.13 -39.81 7.82
CA ILE A 505 16.58 -38.69 7.03
C ILE A 505 17.70 -37.72 6.63
N ALA A 506 18.60 -37.35 7.54
CA ALA A 506 19.75 -36.49 7.23
C ALA A 506 20.66 -37.12 6.15
N ALA A 507 20.88 -38.44 6.24
CA ALA A 507 21.63 -39.20 5.24
C ALA A 507 20.93 -39.20 3.87
N ALA A 508 19.61 -39.36 3.83
CA ALA A 508 18.82 -39.35 2.59
C ALA A 508 18.80 -37.97 1.90
N HIS A 509 18.84 -36.88 2.68
CA HIS A 509 18.95 -35.50 2.18
C HIS A 509 20.41 -35.01 2.04
N SER A 510 21.36 -35.93 1.89
CA SER A 510 22.77 -35.63 1.66
C SER A 510 23.26 -36.12 0.30
N LYS A 511 24.46 -35.67 -0.12
CA LYS A 511 25.13 -36.22 -1.30
C LYS A 511 25.50 -37.71 -1.16
N ALA A 512 25.50 -38.26 0.05
CA ALA A 512 25.82 -39.66 0.31
C ALA A 512 24.60 -40.61 0.28
N ARG A 513 23.42 -40.14 -0.16
CA ARG A 513 22.15 -40.88 -0.16
C ARG A 513 22.15 -42.26 -0.85
N THR A 514 23.10 -42.51 -1.75
CA THR A 514 23.24 -43.80 -2.48
C THR A 514 24.19 -44.78 -1.80
N SER A 515 24.78 -44.41 -0.66
CA SER A 515 25.71 -45.27 0.09
C SER A 515 24.94 -46.21 1.00
N SER A 516 25.43 -47.45 1.16
CA SER A 516 24.82 -48.45 2.07
C SER A 516 24.89 -48.04 3.55
N THR A 517 25.91 -47.27 3.91
CA THR A 517 26.11 -46.75 5.26
C THR A 517 26.68 -45.34 5.19
N VAL A 518 26.05 -44.40 5.89
CA VAL A 518 26.44 -42.98 5.94
C VAL A 518 26.73 -42.58 7.38
N PRO A 519 27.91 -41.99 7.67
CA PRO A 519 28.18 -41.39 8.97
C PRO A 519 27.40 -40.08 9.12
N VAL A 520 26.57 -39.99 10.15
CA VAL A 520 25.79 -38.80 10.49
C VAL A 520 26.23 -38.31 11.85
N ILE A 521 26.64 -37.04 11.90
CA ILE A 521 26.97 -36.38 13.15
C ILE A 521 25.70 -35.82 13.79
N TYR A 522 25.64 -35.85 15.11
CA TYR A 522 24.64 -35.12 15.87
C TYR A 522 25.22 -34.48 17.14
N THR A 523 24.71 -33.31 17.49
CA THR A 523 25.04 -32.58 18.71
C THR A 523 23.87 -31.68 19.09
N GLN A 524 23.94 -30.98 20.22
CA GLN A 524 22.96 -29.95 20.55
C GLN A 524 23.25 -28.64 19.84
N VAL A 525 22.21 -27.90 19.46
CA VAL A 525 22.32 -26.64 18.72
C VAL A 525 23.22 -25.61 19.42
N ARG A 526 23.26 -25.58 20.76
CA ARG A 526 24.19 -24.70 21.52
C ARG A 526 25.66 -24.91 21.21
N TYR A 527 26.05 -26.08 20.71
CA TYR A 527 27.42 -26.40 20.32
C TYR A 527 27.68 -26.16 18.83
N VAL A 528 26.67 -25.71 18.08
CA VAL A 528 26.77 -25.35 16.66
C VAL A 528 26.88 -23.84 16.52
N SER A 529 27.86 -23.38 15.75
CA SER A 529 28.11 -21.95 15.55
C SER A 529 28.51 -21.64 14.11
N ARG A 530 28.21 -20.40 13.67
CA ARG A 530 28.50 -19.95 12.31
C ARG A 530 30.01 -19.73 12.12
N ILE A 531 30.51 -20.08 10.94
CA ILE A 531 31.85 -19.65 10.50
C ILE A 531 31.74 -18.26 9.87
N ARG A 532 32.46 -17.28 10.42
CA ARG A 532 32.39 -15.89 9.97
C ARG A 532 32.88 -15.79 8.51
N LYS A 533 32.09 -15.12 7.65
CA LYS A 533 32.32 -14.94 6.20
C LYS A 533 32.23 -16.22 5.34
N ALA A 534 31.77 -17.34 5.88
CA ALA A 534 31.52 -18.53 5.07
C ALA A 534 30.15 -18.45 4.35
N PRO A 535 29.94 -19.23 3.26
CA PRO A 535 28.63 -19.33 2.61
C PRO A 535 27.53 -19.81 3.58
N PRO A 536 26.26 -19.41 3.38
CA PRO A 536 25.16 -19.85 4.22
C PRO A 536 25.06 -21.37 4.34
N GLY A 537 24.83 -21.87 5.55
CA GLY A 537 24.79 -23.30 5.88
C GLY A 537 26.12 -23.86 6.34
N THR A 538 27.19 -23.06 6.34
CA THR A 538 28.52 -23.49 6.82
C THR A 538 28.63 -23.27 8.32
N VAL A 539 28.81 -24.36 9.07
CA VAL A 539 28.83 -24.36 10.53
C VAL A 539 30.08 -25.05 11.08
N LYS A 540 30.52 -24.59 12.25
CA LYS A 540 31.44 -25.31 13.13
C LYS A 540 30.64 -25.90 14.27
N PHE A 541 30.99 -27.10 14.71
CA PHE A 541 30.30 -27.82 15.78
C PHE A 541 31.31 -28.42 16.74
N GLN A 542 30.87 -28.68 17.97
CA GLN A 542 31.63 -29.30 19.05
C GLN A 542 30.76 -30.36 19.75
N ASN A 543 31.40 -31.24 20.52
CA ASN A 543 30.74 -32.29 21.29
C ASN A 543 29.83 -33.19 20.44
N GLU A 544 30.28 -33.50 19.22
CA GLU A 544 29.55 -34.36 18.31
C GLU A 544 29.62 -35.84 18.70
N LYS A 545 28.57 -36.55 18.35
CA LYS A 545 28.53 -38.00 18.31
C LYS A 545 28.26 -38.43 16.87
N VAL A 546 28.81 -39.56 16.46
CA VAL A 546 28.65 -40.09 15.10
C VAL A 546 27.79 -41.35 15.17
N LEU A 547 26.82 -41.43 14.26
CA LEU A 547 25.97 -42.60 14.07
C LEU A 547 26.07 -43.08 12.63
N PHE A 548 26.26 -44.38 12.43
CA PHE A 548 26.28 -44.99 11.11
C PHE A 548 24.89 -45.49 10.77
N VAL A 549 24.31 -44.96 9.68
CA VAL A 549 22.92 -45.27 9.31
C VAL A 549 22.79 -45.55 7.82
N THR A 550 21.84 -46.42 7.46
CA THR A 550 21.43 -46.60 6.07
C THR A 550 20.40 -45.54 5.69
N PRO A 551 20.60 -44.77 4.59
CA PRO A 551 19.67 -43.75 4.15
C PRO A 551 18.24 -44.27 4.05
N MET A 552 17.27 -43.45 4.46
CA MET A 552 15.86 -43.79 4.29
C MET A 552 15.48 -43.71 2.81
N ASN A 553 14.75 -44.72 2.30
CA ASN A 553 14.17 -44.67 0.96
C ASN A 553 13.05 -43.62 0.96
N LEU A 554 13.30 -42.49 0.32
CA LEU A 554 12.35 -41.40 0.10
C LEU A 554 11.67 -41.62 -1.27
N ASN A 555 10.83 -42.65 -1.39
CA ASN A 555 9.90 -42.79 -2.51
C ASN A 555 8.53 -42.23 -2.15
#